data_AF-A0A9P9FT45-F1
#
_entry.id   AF-A0A9P9FT45-F1
#
_cell.length_a   1.000
_cell.length_b   1.000
_cell.length_c   1.000
_cell.angle_alpha   90.00
_cell.angle_beta   90.00
_cell.angle_gamma   90.00
#
_symmetry.space_group_name_H-M   'P 1'
#
loop_
_entity.id
_entity.type
_entity.pdbx_description
1 polymer ?
#
loop_
_entity_poly.entity_id
_entity_poly.type
_entity_poly.pdbx_seq_one_letter_code
_entity_poly.pdbx_strand_id
1 'polypeptide(L)'
;MSPGARSGSSSSSSSSPESSLVRKPGVKRIHNKSRLGCFNCKRRRVKCDEKRPLCAPCSRLGLSCQYPHRESQVAIDEIPRSTSTGFTLDDLRFHHQFLTVAYPSLPLRGDDVWSQCAAMSHSYDYLAHAALGLGASHLSQNGSGNFTAQALQHRVTAIRLISEQLAEPSNKTLEQADALFAALLCIVAQSSLMPDGMTEYLVMTRGANLVAASIMPDFSRSVFKAFSAQGHIESLRRMINDQPKDLEVLNGFRCSVMNLEPICQTFCERAYFDSLVKTITSVPTSSFGAWREFVDLFLMPSFMSNSDFQSFIDPDNHTGQLLIIHMFLLDYVLGRSFIAPSDEPKCPGRKNMVILWTENVVKSLPREYQPYAMWLKHFCLVLAEQDARYLLSP
;
A
#
# COMPACT_ATOMS: atom_id res chain seq x y z
N MET A 1 -88.93 56.47 25.95
CA MET A 1 -89.45 55.85 24.72
C MET A 1 -88.39 55.93 23.64
N SER A 2 -88.38 54.91 22.78
CA SER A 2 -87.53 54.54 21.64
C SER A 2 -87.00 55.67 20.71
N PRO A 3 -86.01 55.35 19.83
CA PRO A 3 -84.85 56.19 19.51
C PRO A 3 -84.91 56.87 18.13
N GLY A 4 -83.92 57.73 17.84
CA GLY A 4 -83.64 58.28 16.52
C GLY A 4 -82.17 58.65 16.38
N ALA A 5 -81.55 58.17 15.30
CA ALA A 5 -80.12 58.07 15.06
C ALA A 5 -79.51 59.22 14.23
N ARG A 6 -78.18 59.08 14.02
CA ARG A 6 -77.28 59.68 12.99
C ARG A 6 -76.58 61.00 13.39
N SER A 7 -75.29 60.97 13.74
CA SER A 7 -74.06 60.89 12.90
C SER A 7 -73.76 62.22 12.19
N GLY A 8 -72.60 62.87 12.27
CA GLY A 8 -71.31 62.63 12.90
C GLY A 8 -70.36 63.74 12.39
N SER A 9 -69.36 64.13 13.17
CA SER A 9 -68.28 65.00 12.69
C SER A 9 -67.03 64.85 13.56
N SER A 10 -65.92 64.53 12.88
CA SER A 10 -64.54 64.98 13.12
C SER A 10 -64.10 65.30 14.56
N SER A 11 -63.06 64.62 15.04
CA SER A 11 -61.79 65.29 15.37
C SER A 11 -60.76 64.30 15.93
N SER A 12 -59.57 64.40 15.33
CA SER A 12 -58.25 64.12 15.88
C SER A 12 -58.10 64.28 17.39
N SER A 13 -57.39 63.35 18.05
CA SER A 13 -56.13 63.66 18.75
C SER A 13 -55.61 62.44 19.53
N SER A 14 -54.43 61.98 19.11
CA SER A 14 -53.29 61.57 19.93
C SER A 14 -53.50 61.31 21.44
N SER A 15 -53.25 60.06 21.87
CA SER A 15 -52.11 59.69 22.72
C SER A 15 -52.23 58.22 23.18
N SER A 16 -51.15 57.46 23.02
CA SER A 16 -50.97 56.10 23.54
C SER A 16 -50.97 56.10 25.09
N PRO A 17 -51.26 54.98 25.78
CA PRO A 17 -50.23 53.96 25.98
C PRO A 17 -50.69 52.48 25.98
N GLU A 18 -49.70 51.64 25.69
CA GLU A 18 -49.51 50.19 25.89
C GLU A 18 -50.64 49.30 26.45
N SER A 19 -51.04 48.27 25.67
CA SER A 19 -50.83 46.87 26.07
C SER A 19 -50.90 45.91 24.86
N SER A 20 -49.82 45.17 24.66
CA SER A 20 -49.73 43.78 24.16
C SER A 20 -50.80 43.24 23.19
N LEU A 21 -50.45 43.15 21.90
CA LEU A 21 -50.73 41.95 21.08
C LEU A 21 -49.53 41.64 20.18
N VAL A 22 -48.88 40.52 20.49
CA VAL A 22 -47.75 39.92 19.76
C VAL A 22 -48.13 39.70 18.28
N ARG A 23 -47.49 40.43 17.37
CA ARG A 23 -47.52 40.13 15.92
C ARG A 23 -46.20 39.48 15.52
N LYS A 24 -46.31 38.23 15.08
CA LYS A 24 -45.22 37.41 14.54
C LYS A 24 -44.48 38.16 13.40
N PRO A 25 -43.13 38.19 13.38
CA PRO A 25 -42.40 38.69 12.23
C PRO A 25 -42.74 37.84 11.00
N GLY A 26 -43.19 38.50 9.94
CA GLY A 26 -43.51 37.86 8.67
C GLY A 26 -42.30 37.11 8.12
N VAL A 27 -42.50 35.81 7.84
CA VAL A 27 -41.57 34.97 7.11
C VAL A 27 -41.26 35.66 5.77
N LYS A 28 -40.02 36.11 5.57
CA LYS A 28 -39.53 36.50 4.24
C LYS A 28 -39.63 35.27 3.36
N ARG A 29 -40.62 35.25 2.44
CA ARG A 29 -40.70 34.25 1.37
C ARG A 29 -39.38 34.28 0.62
N ILE A 30 -38.61 33.20 0.72
CA ILE A 30 -37.42 32.98 -0.09
C ILE A 30 -37.91 32.94 -1.55
N HIS A 31 -37.58 33.97 -2.32
CA HIS A 31 -37.91 34.00 -3.73
C HIS A 31 -37.10 32.93 -4.45
N ASN A 32 -37.77 31.93 -5.04
CA ASN A 32 -37.15 30.98 -5.96
C ASN A 32 -36.53 31.76 -7.12
N LYS A 33 -35.20 31.91 -7.10
CA LYS A 33 -34.44 32.44 -8.22
C LYS A 33 -34.56 31.43 -9.36
N SER A 34 -35.14 31.86 -10.47
CA SER A 34 -35.16 31.07 -11.71
C SER A 34 -33.72 30.69 -12.09
N ARG A 35 -33.43 29.38 -12.10
CA ARG A 35 -32.11 28.85 -12.49
C ARG A 35 -31.88 28.99 -14.01
N LEU A 36 -32.97 29.05 -14.80
CA LEU A 36 -32.96 29.02 -16.25
C LEU A 36 -33.16 30.39 -16.93
N GLY A 37 -33.32 31.46 -16.16
CA GLY A 37 -33.47 32.81 -16.72
C GLY A 37 -32.27 33.26 -17.56
N CYS A 38 -32.52 34.11 -18.56
CA CYS A 38 -31.48 34.64 -19.44
C CYS A 38 -30.46 35.50 -18.67
N PHE A 39 -29.24 35.60 -19.19
CA PHE A 39 -28.15 36.36 -18.57
C PHE A 39 -28.52 37.84 -18.35
N ASN A 40 -29.27 38.44 -19.26
CA ASN A 40 -29.71 39.83 -19.13
C ASN A 40 -30.67 40.05 -17.95
N CYS A 41 -31.66 39.16 -17.76
CA CYS A 41 -32.56 39.23 -16.60
C CYS A 41 -31.82 38.92 -15.29
N LYS A 42 -30.90 37.94 -15.30
CA LYS A 42 -30.06 37.62 -14.14
C LYS A 42 -29.18 38.80 -13.73
N ARG A 43 -28.46 39.41 -14.68
CA ARG A 43 -27.61 40.60 -14.45
C ARG A 43 -28.40 41.77 -13.87
N ARG A 44 -29.62 41.97 -14.37
CA ARG A 44 -30.52 43.06 -13.94
C ARG A 44 -31.34 42.73 -12.69
N ARG A 45 -31.20 41.52 -12.14
CA ARG A 45 -31.92 41.03 -10.95
C ARG A 45 -33.45 41.15 -11.08
N VAL A 46 -33.99 40.93 -12.29
CA VAL A 46 -35.44 40.91 -12.58
C VAL A 46 -35.90 39.48 -12.93
N LYS A 47 -37.18 39.18 -12.70
CA LYS A 47 -37.76 37.86 -13.03
C LYS A 47 -37.79 37.66 -14.55
N CYS A 48 -37.17 36.58 -15.03
CA CYS A 48 -37.26 36.12 -16.42
C CYS A 48 -38.49 35.22 -16.57
N ASP A 49 -39.24 35.37 -17.66
CA ASP A 49 -40.35 34.47 -18.03
C ASP A 49 -39.88 33.28 -18.89
N GLU A 50 -38.57 33.14 -19.13
CA GLU A 50 -37.89 32.00 -19.77
C GLU A 50 -38.37 31.67 -21.21
N LYS A 51 -39.19 32.54 -21.81
CA LYS A 51 -39.67 32.37 -23.20
C LYS A 51 -38.53 32.47 -24.20
N ARG A 52 -38.43 31.48 -25.10
CA ARG A 52 -37.45 31.45 -26.19
C ARG A 52 -38.13 31.87 -27.50
N PRO A 53 -37.47 32.61 -28.40
CA PRO A 53 -36.07 33.06 -28.34
C PRO A 53 -35.83 34.30 -27.47
N LEU A 54 -36.87 35.07 -27.11
CA LEU A 54 -36.78 36.33 -26.37
C LEU A 54 -37.76 36.35 -25.19
N CYS A 55 -37.26 36.69 -23.99
CA CYS A 55 -38.09 36.90 -22.81
C CYS A 55 -38.80 38.27 -22.87
N ALA A 56 -40.00 38.38 -22.30
CA ALA A 56 -40.77 39.62 -22.33
C ALA A 56 -40.05 40.84 -21.69
N PRO A 57 -39.26 40.69 -20.61
CA PRO A 57 -38.45 41.78 -20.07
C PRO A 57 -37.37 42.30 -21.03
N CYS A 58 -36.72 41.42 -21.80
CA CYS A 58 -35.69 41.82 -22.76
C CYS A 58 -36.29 42.36 -24.05
N SER A 59 -37.42 41.81 -24.51
CA SER A 59 -38.16 42.30 -25.68
C SER A 59 -38.56 43.77 -25.51
N ARG A 60 -39.11 44.15 -24.35
CA ARG A 60 -39.48 45.55 -24.05
C ARG A 60 -38.31 46.54 -24.07
N LEU A 61 -37.08 46.06 -24.01
CA LEU A 61 -35.88 46.89 -23.91
C LEU A 61 -34.96 46.72 -25.12
N GLY A 62 -35.42 46.03 -26.16
CA GLY A 62 -34.62 45.77 -27.36
C GLY A 62 -33.37 44.93 -27.10
N LEU A 63 -33.32 44.16 -26.00
CA LEU A 63 -32.17 43.33 -25.66
C LEU A 63 -32.32 41.92 -26.27
N SER A 64 -31.26 41.41 -26.88
CA SER A 64 -31.18 40.01 -27.28
C SER A 64 -31.04 39.11 -26.04
N CYS A 65 -31.76 38.00 -25.98
CA CYS A 65 -31.65 37.05 -24.87
C CYS A 65 -30.54 36.04 -25.14
N GLN A 66 -29.57 35.96 -24.22
CA GLN A 66 -28.65 34.82 -24.13
C GLN A 66 -29.06 33.99 -22.92
N TYR A 67 -29.36 32.71 -23.14
CA TYR A 67 -29.71 31.76 -22.10
C TYR A 67 -28.50 30.90 -21.73
N PRO A 68 -28.34 30.47 -20.48
CA PRO A 68 -27.34 29.46 -20.15
C PRO A 68 -27.59 28.22 -21.03
N HIS A 69 -26.55 27.77 -21.72
CA HIS A 69 -26.61 26.51 -22.46
C HIS A 69 -26.89 25.39 -21.47
N ARG A 70 -27.86 24.52 -21.78
CA ARG A 70 -27.82 23.17 -21.20
C ARG A 70 -26.57 22.56 -21.82
N GLU A 71 -25.54 22.32 -21.02
CA GLU A 71 -24.41 21.49 -21.43
C GLU A 71 -25.01 20.13 -21.78
N SER A 72 -25.27 19.92 -23.06
CA SER A 72 -25.20 18.58 -23.64
C SER A 72 -23.81 18.09 -23.28
N GLN A 73 -23.74 16.98 -22.55
CA GLN A 73 -22.49 16.28 -22.29
C GLN A 73 -21.79 16.08 -23.64
N VAL A 74 -20.80 16.94 -23.91
CA VAL A 74 -19.84 16.69 -24.97
C VAL A 74 -18.95 15.61 -24.35
N ALA A 75 -19.09 14.39 -24.85
CA ALA A 75 -18.14 13.33 -24.62
C ALA A 75 -16.77 13.85 -25.07
N ILE A 76 -15.99 14.32 -24.11
CA ILE A 76 -14.55 14.18 -24.18
C ILE A 76 -14.36 12.68 -24.06
N ASP A 77 -13.65 12.07 -25.01
CA ASP A 77 -13.15 10.70 -24.88
C ASP A 77 -12.18 10.66 -23.69
N GLU A 78 -12.75 10.65 -22.48
CA GLU A 78 -12.08 10.24 -21.27
C GLU A 78 -11.95 8.74 -21.34
N ILE A 79 -10.70 8.28 -21.39
CA ILE A 79 -10.26 6.95 -20.93
C ILE A 79 -11.19 6.50 -19.81
N PRO A 80 -11.76 5.28 -19.85
CA PRO A 80 -12.76 4.85 -18.87
C PRO A 80 -12.12 4.85 -17.48
N ARG A 81 -12.26 5.96 -16.75
CA ARG A 81 -11.92 6.05 -15.34
C ARG A 81 -12.90 5.13 -14.64
N SER A 82 -12.32 4.06 -14.12
CA SER A 82 -12.99 3.11 -13.25
C SER A 82 -13.81 3.84 -12.19
N THR A 83 -15.00 3.32 -11.92
CA THR A 83 -15.95 3.83 -10.93
C THR A 83 -15.23 4.25 -9.64
N SER A 84 -15.25 5.55 -9.34
CA SER A 84 -14.70 6.13 -8.11
C SER A 84 -15.17 5.35 -6.89
N THR A 85 -14.26 4.53 -6.33
CA THR A 85 -14.20 4.39 -4.89
C THR A 85 -13.68 5.73 -4.38
N GLY A 86 -14.45 6.38 -3.50
CA GLY A 86 -14.19 7.77 -3.12
C GLY A 86 -12.83 7.90 -2.43
N PHE A 87 -11.99 8.81 -2.92
CA PHE A 87 -10.74 9.19 -2.27
C PHE A 87 -11.04 9.81 -0.90
N THR A 88 -10.43 9.27 0.15
CA THR A 88 -10.64 9.65 1.55
C THR A 88 -9.43 10.42 2.10
N LEU A 89 -9.61 11.08 3.25
CA LEU A 89 -8.47 11.66 3.98
C LEU A 89 -7.52 10.56 4.51
N ASP A 90 -8.03 9.34 4.72
CA ASP A 90 -7.19 8.20 5.09
C ASP A 90 -6.26 7.81 3.94
N ASP A 91 -6.66 7.96 2.66
CA ASP A 91 -5.78 7.71 1.52
C ASP A 91 -4.58 8.68 1.49
N LEU A 92 -4.79 9.96 1.84
CA LEU A 92 -3.68 10.90 2.00
C LEU A 92 -2.73 10.46 3.12
N ARG A 93 -3.26 9.93 4.23
CA ARG A 93 -2.47 9.41 5.34
C ARG A 93 -1.69 8.15 4.93
N PHE A 94 -2.29 7.24 4.17
CA PHE A 94 -1.64 6.05 3.65
C PHE A 94 -0.51 6.41 2.69
N HIS A 95 -0.75 7.36 1.79
CA HIS A 95 0.28 7.85 0.87
C HIS A 95 1.43 8.55 1.60
N HIS A 96 1.13 9.38 2.61
CA HIS A 96 2.15 9.97 3.47
C HIS A 96 2.99 8.90 4.18
N GLN A 97 2.34 7.85 4.70
CA GLN A 97 3.06 6.74 5.33
C GLN A 97 3.99 6.04 4.33
N PHE A 98 3.51 5.78 3.12
CA PHE A 98 4.30 5.18 2.04
C PHE A 98 5.54 6.00 1.72
N LEU A 99 5.39 7.32 1.55
CA LEU A 99 6.49 8.24 1.24
C LEU A 99 7.55 8.35 2.33
N THR A 100 7.17 8.14 3.58
CA THR A 100 8.06 8.43 4.72
C THR A 100 8.78 7.19 5.23
N VAL A 101 8.08 6.07 5.38
CA VAL A 101 8.67 4.88 6.02
C VAL A 101 8.17 3.54 5.47
N ALA A 102 6.98 3.49 4.86
CA ALA A 102 6.35 2.22 4.51
C ALA A 102 6.69 1.67 3.12
N TYR A 103 7.49 2.37 2.32
CA TYR A 103 7.90 1.87 1.01
C TYR A 103 8.71 0.56 1.13
N PRO A 104 8.72 -0.31 0.11
CA PRO A 104 9.44 -1.58 0.17
C PRO A 104 10.93 -1.41 0.42
N SER A 105 11.51 -2.36 1.15
CA SER A 105 12.92 -2.29 1.54
C SER A 105 13.90 -2.69 0.41
N LEU A 106 13.36 -3.15 -0.74
CA LEU A 106 14.09 -3.33 -1.98
C LEU A 106 13.63 -2.27 -3.02
N PRO A 107 14.53 -1.75 -3.88
CA PRO A 107 15.97 -1.98 -3.85
C PRO A 107 16.59 -1.40 -2.57
N LEU A 108 17.69 -2.00 -2.15
CA LEU A 108 18.41 -1.58 -0.93
C LEU A 108 18.83 -0.12 -1.04
N ARG A 109 18.60 0.67 0.01
CA ARG A 109 18.78 2.14 0.00
C ARG A 109 18.04 2.82 -1.16
N GLY A 110 16.81 2.37 -1.38
CA GLY A 110 15.95 2.77 -2.50
C GLY A 110 15.15 4.05 -2.29
N ASP A 111 15.51 4.92 -1.34
CA ASP A 111 14.76 6.15 -1.03
C ASP A 111 14.43 6.99 -2.28
N ASP A 112 15.43 7.23 -3.13
CA ASP A 112 15.28 7.96 -4.39
C ASP A 112 14.41 7.21 -5.41
N VAL A 113 14.46 5.88 -5.41
CA VAL A 113 13.66 5.04 -6.30
C VAL A 113 12.20 5.12 -5.90
N TRP A 114 11.92 4.96 -4.60
CA TRP A 114 10.56 5.00 -4.08
C TRP A 114 9.93 6.38 -4.12
N SER A 115 10.73 7.44 -3.98
CA SER A 115 10.30 8.83 -4.25
C SER A 115 9.84 9.00 -5.70
N GLN A 116 10.58 8.46 -6.68
CA GLN A 116 10.18 8.47 -8.09
C GLN A 116 8.93 7.61 -8.35
N CYS A 117 8.85 6.41 -7.77
CA CYS A 117 7.67 5.55 -7.88
C CYS A 117 6.42 6.23 -7.29
N ALA A 118 6.56 6.93 -6.16
CA ALA A 118 5.48 7.70 -5.58
C ALA A 118 5.04 8.84 -6.51
N ALA A 119 5.99 9.56 -7.12
CA ALA A 119 5.71 10.64 -8.06
C ALA A 119 4.93 10.16 -9.29
N MET A 120 5.22 8.96 -9.83
CA MET A 120 4.47 8.41 -10.97
C MET A 120 3.13 7.75 -10.58
N SER A 121 2.88 7.49 -9.29
CA SER A 121 1.69 6.76 -8.84
C SER A 121 0.36 7.41 -9.26
N HIS A 122 0.31 8.73 -9.42
CA HIS A 122 -0.89 9.44 -9.88
C HIS A 122 -1.28 9.13 -11.34
N SER A 123 -0.36 8.57 -12.12
CA SER A 123 -0.58 8.20 -13.53
C SER A 123 -0.97 6.72 -13.69
N TYR A 124 -0.82 5.91 -12.64
CA TYR A 124 -0.97 4.46 -12.71
C TYR A 124 -1.79 3.94 -11.52
N ASP A 125 -3.09 3.71 -11.74
CA ASP A 125 -4.04 3.31 -10.68
C ASP A 125 -3.57 2.05 -9.92
N TYR A 126 -2.99 1.06 -10.60
CA TYR A 126 -2.47 -0.15 -9.95
C TYR A 126 -1.34 0.17 -8.96
N LEU A 127 -0.46 1.11 -9.28
CA LEU A 127 0.63 1.54 -8.42
C LEU A 127 0.11 2.40 -7.27
N ALA A 128 -0.84 3.31 -7.54
CA ALA A 128 -1.51 4.08 -6.50
C ALA A 128 -2.15 3.16 -5.45
N HIS A 129 -2.96 2.19 -5.88
CA HIS A 129 -3.57 1.23 -4.97
C HIS A 129 -2.52 0.36 -4.25
N ALA A 130 -1.47 -0.10 -4.92
CA ALA A 130 -0.43 -0.89 -4.26
C ALA A 130 0.32 -0.08 -3.17
N ALA A 131 0.64 1.20 -3.44
CA ALA A 131 1.28 2.09 -2.48
C ALA A 131 0.36 2.44 -1.30
N LEU A 132 -0.91 2.76 -1.55
CA LEU A 132 -1.92 3.03 -0.51
C LEU A 132 -2.15 1.79 0.37
N GLY A 133 -2.28 0.60 -0.23
CA GLY A 133 -2.43 -0.65 0.50
C GLY A 133 -1.23 -0.93 1.42
N LEU A 134 -0.02 -0.64 0.95
CA LEU A 134 1.19 -0.80 1.77
C LEU A 134 1.25 0.22 2.92
N GLY A 135 0.92 1.48 2.66
CA GLY A 135 0.81 2.51 3.70
C GLY A 135 -0.21 2.15 4.77
N ALA A 136 -1.38 1.64 4.37
CA ALA A 136 -2.42 1.16 5.28
C ALA A 136 -1.99 -0.08 6.09
N SER A 137 -1.32 -1.05 5.45
CA SER A 137 -0.74 -2.22 6.14
C SER A 137 0.26 -1.80 7.20
N HIS A 138 1.18 -0.89 6.85
CA HIS A 138 2.18 -0.41 7.79
C HIS A 138 1.56 0.34 8.98
N LEU A 139 0.58 1.21 8.75
CA LEU A 139 -0.15 1.89 9.84
C LEU A 139 -0.92 0.92 10.73
N SER A 140 -1.44 -0.18 10.18
CA SER A 140 -2.14 -1.20 10.95
C SER A 140 -1.20 -2.01 11.85
N GLN A 141 0.04 -2.23 11.41
CA GLN A 141 1.03 -2.99 12.17
C GLN A 141 1.83 -2.14 13.17
N ASN A 142 2.05 -0.85 12.85
CA ASN A 142 2.97 0.02 13.59
C ASN A 142 2.30 1.27 14.21
N GLY A 143 1.01 1.51 13.93
CA GLY A 143 0.27 2.68 14.38
C GLY A 143 -0.93 2.35 15.26
N SER A 144 -1.66 3.38 15.67
CA SER A 144 -2.84 3.26 16.57
C SER A 144 -4.16 2.96 15.84
N GLY A 145 -4.17 2.87 14.51
CA GLY A 145 -5.38 2.67 13.72
C GLY A 145 -5.43 1.27 13.10
N ASN A 146 -6.61 0.68 13.03
CA ASN A 146 -6.84 -0.58 12.30
C ASN A 146 -7.34 -0.26 10.89
N PHE A 147 -6.45 -0.38 9.91
CA PHE A 147 -6.72 -0.16 8.49
C PHE A 147 -6.64 -1.47 7.68
N THR A 148 -6.77 -2.63 8.34
CA THR A 148 -6.65 -3.94 7.68
C THR A 148 -7.64 -4.12 6.54
N ALA A 149 -8.88 -3.64 6.70
CA ALA A 149 -9.90 -3.70 5.65
C ALA A 149 -9.54 -2.81 4.45
N GLN A 150 -9.09 -1.57 4.70
CA GLN A 150 -8.63 -0.67 3.64
C GLN A 150 -7.41 -1.22 2.92
N ALA A 151 -6.41 -1.72 3.66
CA ALA A 151 -5.22 -2.35 3.12
C ALA A 151 -5.58 -3.48 2.16
N LEU A 152 -6.49 -4.37 2.58
CA LEU A 152 -6.98 -5.47 1.75
C LEU A 152 -7.74 -4.98 0.51
N GLN A 153 -8.59 -3.97 0.65
CA GLN A 153 -9.34 -3.39 -0.48
C GLN A 153 -8.40 -2.81 -1.55
N HIS A 154 -7.40 -2.03 -1.13
CA HIS A 154 -6.40 -1.50 -2.04
C HIS A 154 -5.56 -2.62 -2.67
N ARG A 155 -5.15 -3.62 -1.88
CA ARG A 155 -4.42 -4.80 -2.37
C ARG A 155 -5.16 -5.54 -3.49
N VAL A 156 -6.43 -5.90 -3.25
CA VAL A 156 -7.27 -6.61 -4.23
C VAL A 156 -7.44 -5.78 -5.50
N THR A 157 -7.66 -4.47 -5.35
CA THR A 157 -7.79 -3.56 -6.49
C THR A 157 -6.50 -3.48 -7.30
N ALA A 158 -5.35 -3.35 -6.64
CA ALA A 158 -4.05 -3.33 -7.29
C ALA A 158 -3.77 -4.64 -8.04
N ILE A 159 -3.98 -5.80 -7.41
CA ILE A 159 -3.75 -7.11 -8.04
C ILE A 159 -4.62 -7.26 -9.31
N ARG A 160 -5.90 -6.91 -9.24
CA ARG A 160 -6.80 -6.95 -10.40
C ARG A 160 -6.26 -6.10 -11.56
N LEU A 161 -5.90 -4.85 -11.27
CA LEU A 161 -5.38 -3.92 -12.28
C LEU A 161 -4.01 -4.37 -12.83
N ILE A 162 -3.12 -4.93 -12.00
CA ILE A 162 -1.86 -5.54 -12.44
C ILE A 162 -2.14 -6.70 -13.39
N SER A 163 -3.07 -7.59 -13.05
CA SER A 163 -3.43 -8.73 -13.91
C SER A 163 -3.97 -8.28 -15.26
N GLU A 164 -4.80 -7.23 -15.30
CA GLU A 164 -5.28 -6.63 -16.55
C GLU A 164 -4.11 -6.11 -17.40
N GLN A 165 -3.17 -5.38 -16.79
CA GLN A 165 -1.98 -4.87 -17.49
C GLN A 165 -1.05 -6.00 -17.98
N LEU A 166 -0.93 -7.11 -17.26
CA LEU A 166 -0.14 -8.26 -17.68
C LEU A 166 -0.79 -9.04 -18.83
N ALA A 167 -2.12 -9.06 -18.90
CA ALA A 167 -2.86 -9.71 -19.99
C ALA A 167 -2.82 -8.90 -21.29
N GLU A 168 -2.54 -7.59 -21.23
CA GLU A 168 -2.43 -6.74 -22.41
C GLU A 168 -1.19 -7.09 -23.26
N PRO A 169 -1.37 -7.44 -24.56
CA PRO A 169 -0.28 -7.84 -25.45
C PRO A 169 0.55 -6.66 -25.98
N SER A 170 0.30 -5.44 -25.52
CA SER A 170 0.99 -4.23 -25.95
C SER A 170 2.43 -4.19 -25.42
N ASN A 171 3.33 -3.64 -26.25
CA ASN A 171 4.69 -3.31 -25.80
C ASN A 171 4.59 -2.22 -24.74
N LYS A 172 4.98 -2.55 -23.52
CA LYS A 172 5.01 -1.62 -22.39
C LYS A 172 6.16 -0.64 -22.58
N THR A 173 5.89 0.65 -22.36
CA THR A 173 6.96 1.65 -22.23
C THR A 173 7.82 1.33 -21.00
N LEU A 174 9.04 1.87 -20.95
CA LEU A 174 9.92 1.71 -19.79
C LEU A 174 9.26 2.22 -18.50
N GLU A 175 8.58 3.37 -18.55
CA GLU A 175 7.88 3.94 -17.40
C GLU A 175 6.72 3.07 -16.92
N GLN A 176 5.94 2.47 -17.84
CA GLN A 176 4.90 1.49 -17.48
C GLN A 176 5.49 0.22 -16.87
N ALA A 177 6.63 -0.26 -17.37
CA ALA A 177 7.30 -1.43 -16.82
C ALA A 177 7.83 -1.15 -15.40
N ASP A 178 8.43 0.03 -15.19
CA ASP A 178 8.86 0.53 -13.88
C ASP A 178 7.68 0.62 -12.90
N ALA A 179 6.57 1.23 -13.32
CA ALA A 179 5.37 1.35 -12.49
C ALA A 179 4.79 -0.03 -12.11
N LEU A 180 4.76 -0.97 -13.06
CA LEU A 180 4.23 -2.32 -12.84
C LEU A 180 5.09 -3.10 -11.86
N PHE A 181 6.42 -3.01 -12.00
CA PHE A 181 7.34 -3.66 -11.07
C PHE A 181 7.32 -3.03 -9.68
N ALA A 182 7.24 -1.70 -9.60
CA ALA A 182 7.03 -0.99 -8.33
C ALA A 182 5.77 -1.49 -7.60
N ALA A 183 4.66 -1.65 -8.34
CA ALA A 183 3.42 -2.16 -7.78
C ALA A 183 3.57 -3.60 -7.28
N LEU A 184 4.25 -4.47 -8.03
CA LEU A 184 4.54 -5.85 -7.60
C LEU A 184 5.38 -5.90 -6.33
N LEU A 185 6.43 -5.08 -6.22
CA LEU A 185 7.24 -4.98 -5.01
C LEU A 185 6.43 -4.48 -3.81
N CYS A 186 5.49 -3.55 -4.01
CA CYS A 186 4.55 -3.14 -2.97
C CYS A 186 3.64 -4.30 -2.51
N ILE A 187 3.15 -5.13 -3.45
CA ILE A 187 2.33 -6.31 -3.13
C ILE A 187 3.15 -7.36 -2.36
N VAL A 188 4.40 -7.58 -2.73
CA VAL A 188 5.34 -8.45 -1.98
C VAL A 188 5.55 -7.91 -0.57
N ALA A 189 5.84 -6.61 -0.43
CA ALA A 189 6.05 -5.98 0.88
C ALA A 189 4.82 -6.08 1.79
N GLN A 190 3.62 -5.87 1.24
CA GLN A 190 2.37 -6.06 1.98
C GLN A 190 2.21 -7.50 2.50
N SER A 191 2.61 -8.51 1.72
CA SER A 191 2.56 -9.92 2.14
C SER A 191 3.43 -10.18 3.37
N SER A 192 4.54 -9.44 3.52
CA SER A 192 5.40 -9.50 4.71
C SER A 192 4.82 -8.85 5.97
N LEU A 193 3.67 -8.18 5.84
CA LEU A 193 2.93 -7.52 6.92
C LEU A 193 1.60 -8.23 7.24
N MET A 194 1.41 -9.45 6.72
CA MET A 194 0.19 -10.25 6.90
C MET A 194 0.42 -11.43 7.86
N PRO A 195 -0.49 -11.68 8.82
CA PRO A 195 -0.39 -12.79 9.77
C PRO A 195 -0.23 -14.18 9.13
N ASP A 196 -0.95 -14.43 8.03
CA ASP A 196 -0.90 -15.69 7.28
C ASP A 196 -0.11 -15.55 5.96
N GLY A 197 0.80 -14.58 5.91
CA GLY A 197 1.45 -14.11 4.69
C GLY A 197 2.69 -14.90 4.25
N MET A 198 3.16 -15.90 4.99
CA MET A 198 4.44 -16.56 4.69
C MET A 198 4.47 -17.22 3.30
N THR A 199 3.50 -18.09 3.01
CA THR A 199 3.39 -18.75 1.70
C THR A 199 3.09 -17.73 0.61
N GLU A 200 2.19 -16.78 0.87
CA GLU A 200 1.86 -15.72 -0.07
C GLU A 200 3.08 -14.87 -0.42
N TYR A 201 3.94 -14.54 0.55
CA TYR A 201 5.17 -13.80 0.34
C TYR A 201 6.11 -14.53 -0.64
N LEU A 202 6.28 -15.85 -0.49
CA LEU A 202 7.10 -16.64 -1.42
C LEU A 202 6.48 -16.69 -2.82
N VAL A 203 5.16 -16.90 -2.92
CA VAL A 203 4.43 -16.92 -4.19
C VAL A 203 4.55 -15.58 -4.91
N MET A 204 4.33 -14.47 -4.20
CA MET A 204 4.41 -13.12 -4.75
C MET A 204 5.84 -12.75 -5.13
N THR A 205 6.84 -13.15 -4.34
CA THR A 205 8.27 -12.93 -4.66
C THR A 205 8.65 -13.66 -5.94
N ARG A 206 8.28 -14.94 -6.07
CA ARG A 206 8.49 -15.73 -7.29
C ARG A 206 7.78 -15.10 -8.49
N GLY A 207 6.50 -14.72 -8.31
CA GLY A 207 5.71 -14.07 -9.36
C GLY A 207 6.32 -12.75 -9.83
N ALA A 208 6.75 -11.91 -8.90
CA ALA A 208 7.41 -10.63 -9.19
C ALA A 208 8.71 -10.84 -9.99
N ASN A 209 9.53 -11.83 -9.61
CA ASN A 209 10.76 -12.17 -10.34
C ASN A 209 10.48 -12.65 -11.78
N LEU A 210 9.49 -13.52 -11.96
CA LEU A 210 9.10 -14.02 -13.29
C LEU A 210 8.58 -12.89 -14.18
N VAL A 211 7.74 -12.01 -13.61
CA VAL A 211 7.22 -10.85 -14.34
C VAL A 211 8.37 -9.91 -14.69
N ALA A 212 9.25 -9.58 -13.74
CA ALA A 212 10.41 -8.71 -13.98
C ALA A 212 11.29 -9.22 -15.13
N ALA A 213 11.59 -10.52 -15.15
CA ALA A 213 12.35 -11.13 -16.23
C ALA A 213 11.67 -11.00 -17.60
N SER A 214 10.33 -10.93 -17.64
CA SER A 214 9.56 -10.78 -18.86
C SER A 214 9.40 -9.32 -19.32
N ILE A 215 9.19 -8.38 -18.39
CA ILE A 215 8.86 -6.98 -18.72
C ILE A 215 10.07 -6.04 -18.65
N MET A 216 11.13 -6.45 -17.94
CA MET A 216 12.37 -5.69 -17.72
C MET A 216 13.58 -6.62 -17.75
N PRO A 217 13.96 -7.14 -18.93
CA PRO A 217 15.15 -8.00 -19.06
C PRO A 217 16.46 -7.25 -18.78
N ASP A 218 16.45 -5.91 -18.87
CA ASP A 218 17.58 -5.06 -18.54
C ASP A 218 17.16 -3.88 -17.65
N PHE A 219 17.75 -3.82 -16.46
CA PHE A 219 17.53 -2.77 -15.47
C PHE A 219 18.37 -1.50 -15.72
N SER A 220 19.33 -1.50 -16.66
CA SER A 220 20.32 -0.41 -16.82
C SER A 220 19.70 0.98 -16.97
N ARG A 221 18.54 1.07 -17.64
CA ARG A 221 17.80 2.32 -17.90
C ARG A 221 16.62 2.55 -16.94
N SER A 222 16.26 1.53 -16.16
CA SER A 222 15.12 1.54 -15.24
C SER A 222 15.44 2.36 -13.98
N VAL A 223 14.41 2.92 -13.33
CA VAL A 223 14.55 3.45 -11.97
C VAL A 223 15.06 2.38 -10.99
N PHE A 224 14.84 1.11 -11.29
CA PHE A 224 15.30 -0.07 -10.56
C PHE A 224 16.70 -0.56 -10.99
N LYS A 225 17.56 0.29 -11.56
CA LYS A 225 18.95 -0.08 -11.94
C LYS A 225 19.77 -0.79 -10.85
N ALA A 226 19.42 -0.59 -9.57
CA ALA A 226 20.01 -1.28 -8.43
C ALA A 226 19.73 -2.81 -8.40
N PHE A 227 18.75 -3.30 -9.17
CA PHE A 227 18.52 -4.72 -9.40
C PHE A 227 19.43 -5.34 -10.48
N SER A 228 20.18 -4.54 -11.22
CA SER A 228 21.27 -5.08 -12.06
C SER A 228 22.33 -5.75 -11.18
N ALA A 229 23.05 -6.75 -11.71
CA ALA A 229 24.09 -7.44 -10.95
C ALA A 229 25.13 -6.46 -10.35
N GLN A 230 25.54 -5.47 -11.14
CA GLN A 230 26.48 -4.43 -10.70
C GLN A 230 25.85 -3.49 -9.67
N GLY A 231 24.64 -2.99 -9.93
CA GLY A 231 23.94 -2.08 -9.02
C GLY A 231 23.63 -2.73 -7.67
N HIS A 232 23.36 -4.04 -7.66
CA HIS A 232 23.14 -4.79 -6.44
C HIS A 232 24.43 -4.84 -5.62
N ILE A 233 25.55 -5.28 -6.21
CA ILE A 233 26.86 -5.33 -5.54
C ILE A 233 27.27 -3.97 -4.97
N GLU A 234 27.05 -2.89 -5.72
CA GLU A 234 27.35 -1.52 -5.25
C GLU A 234 26.47 -1.08 -4.08
N SER A 235 25.20 -1.48 -4.06
CA SER A 235 24.29 -1.21 -2.95
C SER A 235 24.70 -2.00 -1.71
N LEU A 236 25.12 -3.26 -1.87
CA LEU A 236 25.65 -4.10 -0.80
C LEU A 236 26.90 -3.51 -0.17
N ARG A 237 27.89 -3.11 -0.98
CA ARG A 237 29.14 -2.52 -0.48
C ARG A 237 28.93 -1.26 0.34
N ARG A 238 27.88 -0.49 0.06
CA ARG A 238 27.55 0.74 0.80
C ARG A 238 26.87 0.46 2.14
N MET A 239 26.32 -0.73 2.32
CA MET A 239 25.51 -1.10 3.46
C MET A 239 26.25 -1.99 4.46
N ILE A 240 26.97 -3.01 3.96
CA ILE A 240 27.61 -4.00 4.82
C ILE A 240 28.67 -3.31 5.68
N ASN A 241 28.47 -3.42 6.99
CA ASN A 241 29.34 -2.91 8.03
C ASN A 241 29.51 -4.01 9.08
N ASP A 242 30.71 -4.60 9.15
CA ASP A 242 31.01 -5.71 10.05
C ASP A 242 30.77 -5.31 11.52
N GLN A 243 29.75 -5.93 12.11
CA GLN A 243 29.44 -5.80 13.53
C GLN A 243 30.06 -6.97 14.33
N PRO A 244 30.26 -6.81 15.64
CA PRO A 244 30.57 -7.92 16.52
C PRO A 244 29.56 -9.05 16.36
N LYS A 245 30.06 -10.24 16.01
CA LYS A 245 29.25 -11.44 15.75
C LYS A 245 28.87 -12.10 17.07
N ASP A 246 27.59 -12.30 17.29
CA ASP A 246 27.08 -13.09 18.41
C ASP A 246 27.32 -14.58 18.12
N LEU A 247 28.43 -15.10 18.64
CA LEU A 247 28.84 -16.49 18.40
C LEU A 247 27.87 -17.51 19.02
N GLU A 248 27.15 -17.14 20.08
CA GLU A 248 26.16 -18.03 20.70
C GLU A 248 24.97 -18.20 19.75
N VAL A 249 24.43 -17.09 19.25
CA VAL A 249 23.33 -17.11 18.26
C VAL A 249 23.76 -17.81 16.98
N LEU A 250 24.96 -17.53 16.45
CA LEU A 250 25.45 -18.15 15.21
C LEU A 250 25.65 -19.66 15.36
N ASN A 251 26.25 -20.11 16.46
CA ASN A 251 26.41 -21.54 16.72
C ASN A 251 25.07 -22.22 16.96
N GLY A 252 24.16 -21.57 17.68
CA GLY A 252 22.80 -22.05 17.89
C GLY A 252 22.03 -22.23 16.57
N PHE A 253 22.05 -21.22 15.70
CA PHE A 253 21.44 -21.28 14.38
C PHE A 253 22.05 -22.42 13.56
N ARG A 254 23.38 -22.51 13.53
CA ARG A 254 24.09 -23.58 12.80
C ARG A 254 23.68 -24.96 13.29
N CYS A 255 23.65 -25.20 14.59
CA CYS A 255 23.20 -26.47 15.16
C CYS A 255 21.73 -26.75 14.81
N SER A 256 20.86 -25.74 14.86
CA SER A 256 19.45 -25.86 14.48
C SER A 256 19.29 -26.31 13.03
N VAL A 257 19.99 -25.67 12.10
CA VAL A 257 19.97 -26.03 10.68
C VAL A 257 20.50 -27.45 10.49
N MET A 258 21.68 -27.79 11.04
CA MET A 258 22.29 -29.11 10.88
C MET A 258 21.38 -30.24 11.37
N ASN A 259 20.54 -30.00 12.39
CA ASN A 259 19.57 -30.99 12.85
C ASN A 259 18.50 -31.32 11.80
N LEU A 260 18.25 -30.47 10.80
CA LEU A 260 17.30 -30.73 9.72
C LEU A 260 17.84 -31.70 8.65
N GLU A 261 19.15 -31.95 8.60
CA GLU A 261 19.78 -32.79 7.56
C GLU A 261 19.06 -34.14 7.36
N PRO A 262 18.73 -34.92 8.41
CA PRO A 262 18.14 -36.25 8.24
C PRO A 262 16.71 -36.25 7.70
N ILE A 263 15.99 -35.12 7.81
CA ILE A 263 14.59 -34.99 7.38
C ILE A 263 14.44 -34.31 6.01
N CYS A 264 15.56 -33.92 5.37
CA CYS A 264 15.60 -33.38 4.02
C CYS A 264 15.58 -34.53 2.98
N GLN A 265 14.39 -34.86 2.49
CA GLN A 265 14.15 -36.03 1.64
C GLN A 265 14.11 -35.68 0.15
N THR A 266 13.61 -34.50 -0.20
CA THR A 266 13.50 -34.06 -1.60
C THR A 266 14.79 -33.39 -2.08
N PHE A 267 14.95 -33.27 -3.40
CA PHE A 267 16.07 -32.54 -3.99
C PHE A 267 16.06 -31.06 -3.57
N CYS A 268 14.88 -30.42 -3.61
CA CYS A 268 14.74 -29.01 -3.24
C CYS A 268 15.03 -28.76 -1.76
N GLU A 269 14.57 -29.65 -0.86
CA GLU A 269 14.91 -29.56 0.57
C GLU A 269 16.43 -29.62 0.80
N ARG A 270 17.11 -30.59 0.19
CA ARG A 270 18.57 -30.72 0.31
C ARG A 270 19.30 -29.51 -0.25
N ALA A 271 18.91 -29.03 -1.43
CA ALA A 271 19.53 -27.84 -2.03
C ALA A 271 19.34 -26.58 -1.16
N TYR A 272 18.15 -26.41 -0.58
CA TYR A 272 17.84 -25.28 0.30
C TYR A 272 18.59 -25.38 1.64
N PHE A 273 18.67 -26.59 2.22
CA PHE A 273 19.47 -26.90 3.39
C PHE A 273 20.97 -26.60 3.15
N ASP A 274 21.54 -27.08 2.05
CA ASP A 274 22.94 -26.85 1.70
C ASP A 274 23.25 -25.35 1.57
N SER A 275 22.31 -24.58 1.00
CA SER A 275 22.43 -23.14 0.87
C SER A 275 22.33 -22.40 2.21
N LEU A 276 21.47 -22.83 3.14
CA LEU A 276 21.44 -22.36 4.53
C LEU A 276 22.78 -22.62 5.23
N VAL A 277 23.30 -23.85 5.15
CA VAL A 277 24.58 -24.25 5.76
C VAL A 277 25.75 -23.45 5.19
N LYS A 278 25.78 -23.27 3.86
CA LYS A 278 26.80 -22.47 3.17
C LYS A 278 26.77 -21.02 3.63
N THR A 279 25.58 -20.43 3.77
CA THR A 279 25.39 -19.07 4.23
C THR A 279 25.92 -18.88 5.66
N ILE A 280 25.45 -19.69 6.62
CA ILE A 280 25.87 -19.55 8.02
C ILE A 280 27.37 -19.81 8.23
N THR A 281 27.94 -20.77 7.48
CA THR A 281 29.38 -21.09 7.56
C THR A 281 30.27 -19.96 7.02
N SER A 282 29.73 -19.10 6.14
CA SER A 282 30.46 -17.96 5.59
C SER A 282 30.51 -16.75 6.54
N VAL A 283 29.57 -16.66 7.50
CA VAL A 283 29.43 -15.48 8.38
C VAL A 283 30.71 -15.15 9.16
N PRO A 284 31.42 -16.13 9.77
CA PRO A 284 32.64 -15.81 10.52
C PRO A 284 33.74 -15.22 9.65
N THR A 285 33.85 -15.66 8.38
CA THR A 285 34.98 -15.34 7.49
C THR A 285 34.75 -14.10 6.62
N SER A 286 33.52 -13.89 6.14
CA SER A 286 33.19 -12.76 5.26
C SER A 286 31.71 -12.42 5.30
N SER A 287 31.38 -11.23 5.80
CA SER A 287 30.00 -10.72 5.79
C SER A 287 29.48 -10.50 4.37
N PHE A 288 30.31 -9.96 3.47
CA PHE A 288 29.96 -9.83 2.06
C PHE A 288 29.75 -11.20 1.38
N GLY A 289 30.62 -12.16 1.69
CA GLY A 289 30.46 -13.55 1.22
C GLY A 289 29.15 -14.15 1.70
N ALA A 290 28.89 -14.12 3.00
CA ALA A 290 27.67 -14.63 3.60
C ALA A 290 26.42 -13.96 3.05
N TRP A 291 26.44 -12.64 2.84
CA TRP A 291 25.33 -11.94 2.20
C TRP A 291 25.05 -12.49 0.81
N ARG A 292 26.08 -12.66 -0.03
CA ARG A 292 25.89 -13.17 -1.39
C ARG A 292 25.25 -14.55 -1.38
N GLU A 293 25.71 -15.43 -0.49
CA GLU A 293 25.10 -16.76 -0.31
C GLU A 293 23.64 -16.66 0.16
N PHE A 294 23.32 -15.69 1.03
CA PHE A 294 21.94 -15.44 1.47
C PHE A 294 21.04 -14.97 0.32
N VAL A 295 21.54 -14.14 -0.61
CA VAL A 295 20.76 -13.71 -1.77
C VAL A 295 20.42 -14.90 -2.67
N ASP A 296 21.40 -15.78 -2.91
CA ASP A 296 21.19 -17.01 -3.67
C ASP A 296 20.14 -17.91 -3.00
N LEU A 297 20.21 -18.05 -1.67
CA LEU A 297 19.21 -18.76 -0.86
C LEU A 297 17.81 -18.13 -0.99
N PHE A 298 17.71 -16.80 -0.84
CA PHE A 298 16.45 -16.06 -0.89
C PHE A 298 15.76 -16.18 -2.25
N LEU A 299 16.54 -16.15 -3.33
CA LEU A 299 16.02 -16.24 -4.70
C LEU A 299 15.77 -17.67 -5.17
N MET A 300 16.33 -18.69 -4.49
CA MET A 300 16.22 -20.10 -4.87
C MET A 300 14.79 -20.56 -5.23
N PRO A 301 13.73 -20.20 -4.48
CA PRO A 301 12.36 -20.61 -4.82
C PRO A 301 11.86 -20.06 -6.16
N SER A 302 12.45 -18.97 -6.67
CA SER A 302 12.10 -18.37 -7.96
C SER A 302 12.60 -19.19 -9.14
N PHE A 303 13.60 -20.06 -8.92
CA PHE A 303 14.22 -20.89 -9.96
C PHE A 303 13.73 -22.35 -9.94
N MET A 304 12.96 -22.75 -8.93
CA MET A 304 12.35 -24.09 -8.87
C MET A 304 11.32 -24.29 -10.00
N SER A 305 11.10 -25.53 -10.44
CA SER A 305 9.96 -25.83 -11.31
C SER A 305 8.63 -25.51 -10.59
N ASN A 306 7.53 -25.36 -11.34
CA ASN A 306 6.23 -25.07 -10.71
C ASN A 306 5.79 -26.19 -9.75
N SER A 307 5.99 -27.45 -10.12
CA SER A 307 5.64 -28.60 -9.27
C SER A 307 6.51 -28.65 -8.01
N ASP A 308 7.81 -28.45 -8.17
CA ASP A 308 8.74 -28.48 -7.04
C ASP A 308 8.46 -27.35 -6.06
N PHE A 309 8.18 -26.14 -6.57
CA PHE A 309 7.85 -24.99 -5.73
C PHE A 309 6.55 -25.21 -4.94
N GLN A 310 5.49 -25.68 -5.59
CA GLN A 310 4.22 -25.95 -4.90
C GLN A 310 4.38 -27.02 -3.81
N SER A 311 5.13 -28.10 -4.10
CA SER A 311 5.44 -29.14 -3.12
C SER A 311 6.34 -28.64 -1.97
N PHE A 312 7.28 -27.73 -2.26
CA PHE A 312 8.21 -27.19 -1.27
C PHE A 312 7.54 -26.24 -0.27
N ILE A 313 6.62 -25.38 -0.75
CA ILE A 313 5.91 -24.41 0.11
C ILE A 313 4.62 -24.98 0.73
N ASP A 314 4.27 -26.24 0.42
CA ASP A 314 3.06 -26.89 0.92
C ASP A 314 3.04 -26.84 2.46
N PRO A 315 1.96 -26.36 3.10
CA PRO A 315 1.83 -26.33 4.56
C PRO A 315 2.03 -27.71 5.22
N ASP A 316 1.71 -28.80 4.52
CA ASP A 316 1.91 -30.17 5.00
C ASP A 316 3.35 -30.69 4.78
N ASN A 317 4.17 -29.98 4.00
CA ASN A 317 5.61 -30.23 3.92
C ASN A 317 6.34 -29.60 5.10
N HIS A 318 6.26 -30.24 6.27
CA HIS A 318 6.87 -29.77 7.51
C HIS A 318 8.38 -29.49 7.42
N THR A 319 9.13 -30.28 6.64
CA THR A 319 10.56 -30.02 6.40
C THR A 319 10.75 -28.71 5.62
N GLY A 320 9.98 -28.51 4.55
CA GLY A 320 9.96 -27.28 3.77
C GLY A 320 9.61 -26.05 4.64
N GLN A 321 8.56 -26.15 5.46
CA GLN A 321 8.16 -25.07 6.38
C GLN A 321 9.28 -24.71 7.37
N LEU A 322 9.96 -25.71 7.94
CA LEU A 322 11.11 -25.49 8.82
C LEU A 322 12.26 -24.79 8.10
N LEU A 323 12.62 -25.23 6.89
CA LEU A 323 13.68 -24.62 6.08
C LEU A 323 13.37 -23.15 5.73
N ILE A 324 12.12 -22.86 5.35
CA ILE A 324 11.63 -21.52 5.03
C ILE A 324 11.74 -20.60 6.26
N ILE A 325 11.30 -21.05 7.44
CA ILE A 325 11.40 -20.27 8.68
C ILE A 325 12.86 -20.02 9.06
N HIS A 326 13.75 -20.99 8.86
CA HIS A 326 15.19 -20.77 9.08
C HIS A 326 15.73 -19.66 8.17
N MET A 327 15.32 -19.59 6.89
CA MET A 327 15.71 -18.49 6.01
C MET A 327 15.21 -17.12 6.50
N PHE A 328 13.95 -17.03 6.94
CA PHE A 328 13.43 -15.76 7.47
C PHE A 328 14.14 -15.32 8.76
N LEU A 329 14.44 -16.24 9.68
CA LEU A 329 15.17 -15.92 10.90
C LEU A 329 16.65 -15.61 10.63
N LEU A 330 17.24 -16.24 9.61
CA LEU A 330 18.60 -15.95 9.17
C LEU A 330 18.75 -14.50 8.71
N ASP A 331 17.73 -13.92 8.06
CA ASP A 331 17.69 -12.50 7.68
C ASP A 331 18.00 -11.58 8.88
N TYR A 332 17.45 -11.89 10.06
CA TYR A 332 17.68 -11.13 11.30
C TYR A 332 19.02 -11.45 11.97
N VAL A 333 19.45 -12.71 11.97
CA VAL A 333 20.79 -13.12 12.46
C VAL A 333 21.88 -12.38 11.70
N LEU A 334 21.76 -12.34 10.37
CA LEU A 334 22.70 -11.66 9.50
C LEU A 334 22.56 -10.14 9.61
N GLY A 335 21.34 -9.60 9.69
CA GLY A 335 21.07 -8.17 9.89
C GLY A 335 21.88 -7.57 11.03
N ARG A 336 21.88 -8.21 12.20
CA ARG A 336 22.67 -7.77 13.36
C ARG A 336 24.18 -7.89 13.17
N SER A 337 24.61 -8.82 12.34
CA SER A 337 26.04 -9.04 12.08
C SER A 337 26.59 -8.04 11.06
N PHE A 338 25.74 -7.51 10.17
CA PHE A 338 26.18 -6.77 8.97
C PHE A 338 25.67 -5.33 8.89
N ILE A 339 24.69 -4.93 9.70
CA ILE A 339 24.08 -3.59 9.64
C ILE A 339 24.40 -2.81 10.92
N ALA A 340 24.93 -1.62 10.73
CA ALA A 340 25.30 -0.73 11.82
C ALA A 340 24.07 -0.37 12.68
N PRO A 341 24.20 -0.25 14.02
CA PRO A 341 23.12 0.19 14.89
C PRO A 341 22.56 1.59 14.56
N SER A 342 23.32 2.41 13.83
CA SER A 342 22.89 3.72 13.35
C SER A 342 21.88 3.66 12.21
N ASP A 343 21.78 2.53 11.51
CA ASP A 343 20.82 2.34 10.42
C ASP A 343 19.48 1.90 11.04
N GLU A 344 18.52 2.83 11.09
CA GLU A 344 17.19 2.59 11.66
C GLU A 344 16.37 1.60 10.81
N PRO A 345 15.70 0.60 11.41
CA PRO A 345 14.83 -0.31 10.68
C PRO A 345 13.59 0.40 10.09
N LYS A 346 13.40 0.32 8.77
CA LYS A 346 12.25 0.95 8.10
C LYS A 346 10.92 0.23 8.30
N CYS A 347 10.94 -1.09 8.53
CA CYS A 347 9.73 -1.91 8.60
C CYS A 347 9.70 -2.83 9.84
N PRO A 348 9.55 -2.27 11.06
CA PRO A 348 9.61 -3.06 12.29
C PRO A 348 8.50 -4.11 12.39
N GLY A 349 7.33 -3.86 11.79
CA GLY A 349 6.20 -4.80 11.76
C GLY A 349 6.51 -6.16 11.14
N ARG A 350 7.44 -6.22 10.17
CA ARG A 350 7.87 -7.50 9.55
C ARG A 350 8.46 -8.46 10.59
N LYS A 351 9.19 -7.93 11.59
CA LYS A 351 9.77 -8.74 12.68
C LYS A 351 8.67 -9.49 13.43
N ASN A 352 7.60 -8.79 13.75
CA ASN A 352 6.47 -9.35 14.47
C ASN A 352 5.75 -10.42 13.62
N MET A 353 5.63 -10.19 12.30
CA MET A 353 5.05 -11.20 11.40
C MET A 353 5.93 -12.44 11.30
N VAL A 354 7.26 -12.30 11.17
CA VAL A 354 8.16 -13.47 11.11
C VAL A 354 8.14 -14.28 12.42
N ILE A 355 8.07 -13.61 13.58
CA ILE A 355 7.86 -14.29 14.87
C ILE A 355 6.53 -15.04 14.85
N LEU A 356 5.44 -14.40 14.44
CA LEU A 356 4.12 -15.02 14.37
C LEU A 356 4.07 -16.21 13.39
N TRP A 357 4.69 -16.09 12.22
CA TRP A 357 4.81 -17.18 11.25
C TRP A 357 5.57 -18.36 11.84
N THR A 358 6.66 -18.09 12.56
CA THR A 358 7.41 -19.12 13.26
C THR A 358 6.53 -19.83 14.28
N GLU A 359 5.82 -19.09 15.13
CA GLU A 359 4.91 -19.68 16.13
C GLU A 359 3.81 -20.54 15.48
N ASN A 360 3.22 -20.06 14.39
CA ASN A 360 2.19 -20.79 13.65
C ASN A 360 2.73 -22.09 13.05
N VAL A 361 3.90 -22.05 12.40
CA VAL A 361 4.56 -23.25 11.86
C VAL A 361 4.85 -24.22 13.00
N VAL A 362 5.46 -23.78 14.09
CA VAL A 362 5.81 -24.71 15.17
C VAL A 362 4.57 -25.30 15.85
N LYS A 363 3.46 -24.56 15.90
CA LYS A 363 2.18 -25.06 16.41
C LYS A 363 1.56 -26.12 15.50
N SER A 364 1.75 -26.04 14.18
CA SER A 364 1.22 -27.03 13.23
C SER A 364 2.08 -28.30 13.14
N LEU A 365 3.35 -28.26 13.55
CA LEU A 365 4.25 -29.42 13.45
C LEU A 365 3.74 -30.66 14.22
N PRO A 366 3.76 -31.85 13.61
CA PRO A 366 3.56 -33.12 14.28
C PRO A 366 4.58 -33.33 15.40
N ARG A 367 4.26 -34.22 16.35
CA ARG A 367 5.11 -34.47 17.53
C ARG A 367 6.55 -34.86 17.19
N GLU A 368 6.73 -35.63 16.12
CA GLU A 368 8.05 -36.06 15.65
C GLU A 368 8.90 -34.90 15.08
N TYR A 369 8.27 -33.81 14.63
CA TYR A 369 8.96 -32.64 14.10
C TYR A 369 9.26 -31.57 15.18
N GLN A 370 8.59 -31.62 16.34
CA GLN A 370 8.76 -30.64 17.42
C GLN A 370 10.22 -30.44 17.88
N PRO A 371 11.08 -31.48 17.99
CA PRO A 371 12.48 -31.31 18.38
C PRO A 371 13.27 -30.37 17.44
N TYR A 372 12.96 -30.35 16.15
CA TYR A 372 13.64 -29.51 15.15
C TYR A 372 13.30 -28.02 15.28
N ALA A 373 12.25 -27.68 16.02
CA ALA A 373 11.78 -26.31 16.19
C ALA A 373 12.22 -25.65 17.51
N MET A 374 12.96 -26.36 18.36
CA MET A 374 13.32 -25.89 19.70
C MET A 374 14.13 -24.60 19.67
N TRP A 375 15.14 -24.52 18.79
CA TRP A 375 15.96 -23.31 18.67
C TRP A 375 15.15 -22.15 18.09
N LEU A 376 14.26 -22.40 17.11
CA LEU A 376 13.41 -21.37 16.51
C LEU A 376 12.55 -20.67 17.56
N LYS A 377 11.87 -21.46 18.42
CA LYS A 377 11.08 -20.95 19.54
C LYS A 377 11.91 -20.06 20.47
N HIS A 378 13.11 -20.53 20.84
CA HIS A 378 13.99 -19.77 21.72
C HIS A 378 14.49 -18.48 21.06
N PHE A 379 14.92 -18.54 19.80
CA PHE A 379 15.40 -17.38 19.08
C PHE A 379 14.31 -16.33 18.84
N CYS A 380 13.04 -16.72 18.66
CA CYS A 380 11.94 -15.77 18.59
C CYS A 380 11.78 -14.94 19.88
N LEU A 381 12.03 -15.51 21.05
CA LEU A 381 12.04 -14.76 22.33
C LEU A 381 13.17 -13.74 22.35
N VAL A 382 14.36 -14.14 21.90
CA VAL A 382 15.51 -13.24 21.75
C VAL A 382 15.17 -12.12 20.76
N LEU A 383 14.69 -12.46 19.57
CA LEU A 383 14.35 -11.50 18.51
C LEU A 383 13.24 -10.51 18.94
N ALA A 384 12.29 -10.93 19.78
CA ALA A 384 11.27 -10.05 20.31
C ALA A 384 11.87 -8.86 21.08
N GLU A 385 12.94 -9.08 21.84
CA GLU A 385 13.66 -8.07 22.64
C GLU A 385 14.67 -7.25 21.83
N GLN A 386 14.99 -7.67 20.61
CA GLN A 386 15.95 -7.00 19.74
C GLN A 386 15.30 -5.94 18.84
N ASP A 387 16.11 -5.03 18.29
CA ASP A 387 15.64 -4.16 17.21
C ASP A 387 15.33 -4.95 15.93
N ALA A 388 14.58 -4.35 15.01
CA ALA A 388 14.10 -5.01 13.80
C ALA A 388 15.09 -4.95 12.63
N ARG A 389 16.40 -4.96 12.89
CA ARG A 389 17.41 -4.96 11.82
C ARG A 389 17.47 -6.33 11.14
N TYR A 390 17.26 -6.35 9.82
CA TYR A 390 17.39 -7.53 8.95
C TYR A 390 18.13 -7.12 7.68
N LEU A 391 18.72 -8.06 6.94
CA LEU A 391 19.54 -7.72 5.77
C LEU A 391 18.80 -6.85 4.77
N LEU A 392 17.57 -7.23 4.44
CA LEU A 392 16.81 -6.50 3.45
C LEU A 392 16.25 -5.17 3.97
N SER A 393 16.56 -4.69 5.19
CA SER A 393 15.88 -3.56 5.87
C SER A 393 16.34 -2.12 5.61
N PRO A 394 17.50 -1.79 4.99
CA PRO A 394 17.97 -0.40 4.94
C PRO A 394 17.59 0.38 3.69
#